data_AF-A0A7Y3CIT1-F1
#
_entry.id   AF-A0A7Y3CIT1-F1
#
_cell.length_a   1.000
_cell.length_b   1.000
_cell.length_c   1.000
_cell.angle_alpha   90.00
_cell.angle_beta   90.00
_cell.angle_gamma   90.00
#
_symmetry.space_group_name_H-M   'P 1'
#
loop_
_entity.id
_entity.type
_entity.pdbx_description
1 polymer ?
#
loop_
_entity_poly.entity_id
_entity_poly.type
_entity_poly.pdbx_seq_one_letter_code
_entity_poly.pdbx_strand_id
1 'polypeptide(L)'
;MKFSKICIIHLNQIGDLVFSLPLLKALRDNFPKATIHSVLKSHLKELLENSPYIDNIIVRQESLQAKFNLLKKLRHFKYDLLICLPRSEESLMLATFSKAKLKIGFAHFPWDLCLDIKENIDGHNCWYNNAKLLRRLNISIPKDNYIGLLQIDKNRCNYNLPQKYVIISPGASQRRRAKTWGKTKFANLIISLKERFDFAAVLVGGKEDQSYNQAITELVLEHRLKTHAPVID
;
A
#
# COMPACT_ATOMS: atom_id res chain seq x y z
N MET A 1 19.84 12.25 18.10
CA MET A 1 19.30 13.25 17.14
C MET A 1 17.87 13.59 17.57
N LYS A 2 17.40 14.83 17.35
CA LYS A 2 16.01 15.21 17.66
C LYS A 2 15.37 15.81 16.42
N PHE A 3 14.38 15.13 15.85
CA PHE A 3 13.61 15.62 14.72
C PHE A 3 12.27 16.15 15.22
N SER A 4 11.87 17.34 14.77
CA SER A 4 10.58 17.95 15.12
C SER A 4 9.59 17.87 13.96
N LYS A 5 10.07 17.90 12.72
CA LYS A 5 9.24 17.75 11.52
C LYS A 5 9.82 16.68 10.60
N ILE A 6 9.05 15.65 10.32
CA ILE A 6 9.44 14.49 9.53
C ILE A 6 8.50 14.33 8.34
N CYS A 7 9.06 14.13 7.14
CA CYS A 7 8.31 13.83 5.94
C CYS A 7 8.67 12.43 5.44
N ILE A 8 7.69 11.61 5.08
CA ILE A 8 7.90 10.32 4.44
C ILE A 8 7.21 10.32 3.08
N ILE A 9 7.94 9.97 2.03
CA ILE A 9 7.40 9.83 0.69
C ILE A 9 7.09 8.36 0.43
N HIS A 10 5.84 8.05 0.11
CA HIS A 10 5.29 6.72 -0.19
C HIS A 10 4.56 6.70 -1.54
N LEU A 11 5.25 7.01 -2.65
CA LEU A 11 4.66 7.00 -3.99
C LEU A 11 4.69 5.61 -4.67
N ASN A 12 4.88 4.55 -3.90
CA ASN A 12 4.91 3.16 -4.39
C ASN A 12 3.48 2.56 -4.46
N GLN A 13 3.36 1.23 -4.36
CA GLN A 13 2.08 0.51 -4.36
C GLN A 13 1.62 0.20 -2.94
N ILE A 14 0.40 -0.33 -2.80
CA ILE A 14 -0.22 -0.66 -1.51
C ILE A 14 0.66 -1.54 -0.60
N GLY A 15 1.31 -2.57 -1.15
CA GLY A 15 2.19 -3.45 -0.38
C GLY A 15 3.39 -2.71 0.22
N ASP A 16 3.99 -1.79 -0.53
CA ASP A 16 5.14 -1.00 -0.07
C ASP A 16 4.75 -0.04 1.06
N LEU A 17 3.52 0.48 1.04
CA LEU A 17 2.98 1.28 2.14
C LEU A 17 2.83 0.43 3.40
N VAL A 18 2.29 -0.78 3.29
CA VAL A 18 2.14 -1.71 4.43
C VAL A 18 3.51 -2.05 5.01
N PHE A 19 4.52 -2.31 4.18
CA PHE A 19 5.90 -2.53 4.63
C PHE A 19 6.55 -1.31 5.31
N SER A 20 5.99 -0.12 5.12
CA SER A 20 6.48 1.10 5.80
C SER A 20 5.82 1.35 7.15
N LEU A 21 4.76 0.62 7.53
CA LEU A 21 4.09 0.80 8.83
C LEU A 21 5.03 0.61 10.04
N PRO A 22 5.93 -0.38 10.07
CA PRO A 22 6.90 -0.51 11.17
C PRO A 22 7.83 0.71 11.26
N LEU A 23 8.18 1.29 10.12
CA LEU A 23 8.97 2.52 10.05
C LEU A 23 8.21 3.71 10.63
N LEU A 24 6.93 3.87 10.29
CA LEU A 24 6.09 4.94 10.85
C LEU A 24 5.94 4.79 12.37
N LYS A 25 5.68 3.57 12.86
CA LYS A 25 5.62 3.28 14.29
C LYS A 25 6.94 3.64 14.99
N ALA A 26 8.07 3.21 14.46
CA ALA A 26 9.37 3.51 15.04
C ALA A 26 9.62 5.02 15.13
N LEU A 27 9.25 5.79 14.10
CA LEU A 27 9.37 7.25 14.13
C LEU A 27 8.48 7.87 15.20
N ARG A 28 7.21 7.45 15.31
CA ARG A 28 6.30 7.97 16.34
C ARG A 28 6.79 7.64 17.76
N ASP A 29 7.25 6.40 17.99
CA ASP A 29 7.71 5.97 19.31
C ASP A 29 8.99 6.70 19.76
N ASN A 30 9.94 6.93 18.83
CA ASN A 30 11.19 7.64 19.14
C ASN A 30 11.03 9.17 19.15
N PHE A 31 10.05 9.70 18.42
CA PHE A 31 9.78 11.13 18.32
C PHE A 31 8.30 11.45 18.58
N PRO A 32 7.80 11.23 19.81
CA PRO A 32 6.36 11.33 20.12
C PRO A 32 5.78 12.71 19.86
N LYS A 33 6.60 13.77 20.02
CA LYS A 33 6.21 15.18 19.80
C LYS A 33 6.48 15.69 18.37
N ALA A 34 7.06 14.87 17.49
CA ALA A 34 7.35 15.30 16.13
C ALA A 34 6.07 15.33 15.29
N THR A 35 5.99 16.30 14.38
CA THR A 35 4.99 16.32 13.32
C THR A 35 5.46 15.43 12.17
N ILE A 36 4.70 14.39 11.87
CA ILE A 36 5.01 13.35 10.88
C ILE A 36 4.02 13.47 9.72
N HIS A 37 4.52 13.79 8.53
CA HIS A 37 3.73 13.89 7.30
C HIS A 37 4.03 12.74 6.36
N SER A 38 3.00 12.11 5.82
CA SER A 38 3.14 11.08 4.77
C SER A 38 2.61 11.59 3.43
N VAL A 39 3.47 11.59 2.41
CA VAL A 39 3.14 11.90 1.02
C VAL A 39 2.79 10.61 0.30
N LEU A 40 1.58 10.48 -0.23
CA LEU A 40 1.10 9.24 -0.85
C LEU A 40 0.15 9.51 -2.03
N LYS A 41 -0.13 8.48 -2.83
CA LYS A 41 -1.13 8.54 -3.90
C LYS A 41 -2.55 8.53 -3.34
N SER A 42 -3.50 9.16 -4.02
CA SER A 42 -4.90 9.28 -3.58
C SER A 42 -5.53 7.96 -3.11
N HIS A 43 -5.35 6.87 -3.87
CA HIS A 43 -5.91 5.55 -3.55
C HIS A 43 -5.29 4.87 -2.32
N LEU A 44 -4.18 5.40 -1.78
CA LEU A 44 -3.53 4.89 -0.57
C LEU A 44 -3.92 5.67 0.69
N LYS A 45 -4.64 6.79 0.55
CA LYS A 45 -4.96 7.70 1.66
C LYS A 45 -5.68 6.96 2.78
N GLU A 46 -6.69 6.18 2.43
CA GLU A 46 -7.58 5.50 3.37
C GLU A 46 -6.84 4.53 4.29
N LEU A 47 -5.70 3.98 3.85
CA LEU A 47 -4.89 3.05 4.65
C LEU A 47 -4.16 3.72 5.81
N LEU A 48 -3.88 5.03 5.71
CA LEU A 48 -3.20 5.77 6.76
C LEU A 48 -4.11 6.81 7.45
N GLU A 49 -5.35 6.98 6.99
CA GLU A 49 -6.27 8.03 7.49
C GLU A 49 -6.50 7.93 9.00
N ASN A 50 -6.56 6.71 9.54
CA ASN A 50 -6.74 6.44 10.97
C ASN A 50 -5.44 5.97 11.67
N SER A 51 -4.28 6.19 11.05
CA SER A 51 -3.01 5.75 11.61
C SER A 51 -2.58 6.65 12.77
N PRO A 52 -2.28 6.12 13.97
CA PRO A 52 -1.77 6.90 15.11
C PRO A 52 -0.31 7.33 14.93
N TYR A 53 0.34 6.85 13.87
CA TYR A 53 1.77 7.04 13.64
C TYR A 53 2.09 8.28 12.81
N ILE A 54 1.09 8.96 12.26
CA ILE A 54 1.25 10.16 11.43
C ILE A 54 0.28 11.26 11.85
N ASP A 55 0.62 12.52 11.56
CA ASP A 55 -0.23 13.67 11.88
C ASP A 55 -1.00 14.18 10.65
N ASN A 56 -0.36 14.17 9.47
CA ASN A 56 -0.99 14.65 8.25
C ASN A 56 -0.66 13.78 7.03
N ILE A 57 -1.66 13.64 6.17
CA ILE A 57 -1.51 13.03 4.85
C ILE A 57 -1.45 14.13 3.80
N ILE A 58 -0.43 14.07 2.94
CA ILE A 58 -0.30 14.94 1.77
C ILE A 58 -0.53 14.09 0.52
N VAL A 59 -1.68 14.26 -0.12
CA VAL A 59 -2.04 13.50 -1.31
C VAL A 59 -1.31 14.08 -2.54
N ARG A 60 -0.54 13.23 -3.23
CA ARG A 60 0.04 13.52 -4.54
C ARG A 60 -1.03 13.34 -5.61
N GLN A 61 -1.33 14.41 -6.34
CA GLN A 61 -2.23 14.41 -7.49
C GLN A 61 -1.41 14.35 -8.80
N GLU A 62 -2.04 13.93 -9.89
CA GLU A 62 -1.35 13.68 -11.17
C GLU A 62 -1.02 14.96 -11.97
N SER A 63 -1.78 16.05 -11.79
CA SER A 63 -1.63 17.25 -12.62
C SER A 63 -0.30 17.97 -12.35
N LEU A 64 0.31 18.54 -13.40
CA LEU A 64 1.58 19.27 -13.29
C LEU A 64 1.49 20.41 -12.25
N GLN A 65 0.40 21.19 -12.29
CA GLN A 65 0.15 22.25 -11.32
C GLN A 65 0.11 21.71 -9.88
N ALA A 66 -0.52 20.55 -9.66
CA ALA A 66 -0.56 19.95 -8.33
C ALA A 66 0.80 19.43 -7.86
N LYS A 67 1.65 18.93 -8.78
CA LYS A 67 3.03 18.57 -8.44
C LYS A 67 3.85 19.79 -8.01
N PHE A 68 3.71 20.91 -8.72
CA PHE A 68 4.35 22.17 -8.31
C PHE A 68 3.82 22.66 -6.96
N ASN A 69 2.52 22.57 -6.72
CA ASN A 69 1.92 22.93 -5.44
C ASN A 69 2.38 22.01 -4.30
N LEU A 70 2.48 20.70 -4.56
CA LEU A 70 3.05 19.73 -3.62
C LEU A 70 4.47 20.13 -3.25
N LEU A 71 5.31 20.43 -4.25
CA LEU A 71 6.68 20.85 -3.99
C LEU A 71 6.77 22.15 -3.18
N LYS A 72 5.97 23.17 -3.52
CA LYS A 72 5.87 24.42 -2.75
C LYS A 72 5.48 24.14 -1.30
N LYS A 73 4.50 23.25 -1.08
CA LYS A 73 4.05 22.82 0.24
C LYS A 73 5.16 22.12 1.02
N LEU A 74 5.89 21.18 0.41
CA LEU A 74 7.03 20.51 1.06
C LEU A 74 8.13 21.50 1.47
N ARG A 75 8.47 22.45 0.59
CA ARG A 75 9.45 23.51 0.87
C ARG A 75 9.05 24.43 2.01
N HIS A 76 7.75 24.71 2.15
CA HIS A 76 7.23 25.59 3.20
C HIS A 76 7.39 24.96 4.59
N PHE A 77 7.22 23.65 4.72
CA PHE A 77 7.29 22.98 6.03
C PHE A 77 8.69 22.92 6.65
N LYS A 78 9.76 23.03 5.83
CA LYS A 78 11.16 22.98 6.27
C LYS A 78 11.44 21.77 7.18
N TYR A 79 11.23 20.57 6.65
CA TYR A 79 11.41 19.33 7.42
C TYR A 79 12.84 19.16 7.92
N ASP A 80 12.98 18.64 9.13
CA ASP A 80 14.28 18.25 9.68
C ASP A 80 14.76 16.94 9.06
N LEU A 81 13.83 16.01 8.82
CA LEU A 81 14.08 14.71 8.20
C LEU A 81 13.09 14.45 7.07
N LEU A 82 13.59 14.04 5.92
CA LEU A 82 12.80 13.48 4.83
C LEU A 82 13.28 12.07 4.51
N ILE A 83 12.35 11.11 4.51
CA ILE A 83 12.60 9.71 4.16
C ILE A 83 11.93 9.42 2.82
N CYS A 84 12.72 9.16 1.78
CA CYS A 84 12.26 8.80 0.44
C CYS A 84 12.33 7.28 0.26
N LEU A 85 11.19 6.59 0.35
CA LEU A 85 11.13 5.14 0.18
C LEU A 85 11.08 4.69 -1.29
N PRO A 86 10.40 5.39 -2.22
CA PRO A 86 10.49 5.09 -3.64
C PRO A 86 11.85 5.49 -4.21
N ARG A 87 12.31 4.71 -5.19
CA ARG A 87 13.45 5.04 -6.04
C ARG A 87 13.03 5.71 -7.36
N SER A 88 11.77 6.11 -7.51
CA SER A 88 11.31 6.76 -8.74
C SER A 88 11.90 8.17 -8.86
N GLU A 89 12.17 8.58 -10.10
CA GLU A 89 12.74 9.90 -10.42
C GLU A 89 11.90 11.02 -9.81
N GLU A 90 10.57 10.94 -9.93
CA GLU A 90 9.66 11.91 -9.33
C GLU A 90 9.82 12.03 -7.81
N SER A 91 9.96 10.90 -7.10
CA SER A 91 10.08 10.93 -5.63
C SER A 91 11.42 11.52 -5.21
N LEU A 92 12.49 11.18 -5.91
CA LEU A 92 13.82 11.71 -5.67
C LEU A 92 13.91 13.19 -6.05
N MET A 93 13.25 13.64 -7.13
CA MET A 93 13.12 15.06 -7.45
C MET A 93 12.36 15.83 -6.36
N LEU A 94 11.25 15.29 -5.84
CA LEU A 94 10.54 15.88 -4.71
C LEU A 94 11.44 15.99 -3.48
N ALA A 95 12.25 14.95 -3.20
CA ALA A 95 13.23 14.97 -2.11
C ALA A 95 14.32 16.04 -2.35
N THR A 96 14.91 16.09 -3.55
CA THR A 96 15.92 17.08 -3.95
C THR A 96 15.45 18.50 -3.72
N PHE A 97 14.24 18.83 -4.19
CA PHE A 97 13.73 20.19 -4.14
C PHE A 97 12.97 20.52 -2.84
N SER A 98 12.81 19.56 -1.91
CA SER A 98 12.07 19.73 -0.65
C SER A 98 12.67 20.75 0.32
N LYS A 99 13.97 21.05 0.20
CA LYS A 99 14.76 21.81 1.19
C LYS A 99 14.78 21.19 2.60
N ALA A 100 14.55 19.89 2.73
CA ALA A 100 14.72 19.20 4.01
C ALA A 100 16.19 19.17 4.45
N LYS A 101 16.44 19.33 5.76
CA LYS A 101 17.79 19.39 6.33
C LYS A 101 18.55 18.08 6.13
N LEU A 102 17.92 16.96 6.50
CA LEU A 102 18.45 15.62 6.30
C LEU A 102 17.50 14.83 5.39
N LYS A 103 18.04 14.20 4.35
CA LYS A 103 17.31 13.41 3.36
C LYS A 103 17.91 12.01 3.32
N ILE A 104 17.08 11.00 3.52
CA ILE A 104 17.52 9.60 3.49
C ILE A 104 16.65 8.79 2.54
N GLY A 105 17.19 7.72 1.98
CA GLY A 105 16.44 6.85 1.09
C GLY A 105 17.30 5.76 0.48
N PHE A 106 16.81 5.15 -0.59
CA PHE A 106 17.51 4.07 -1.26
C PHE A 106 18.32 4.54 -2.47
N ALA A 107 19.46 3.90 -2.70
CA ALA A 107 20.36 4.26 -3.80
C ALA A 107 19.71 4.02 -5.18
N HIS A 108 19.85 5.02 -6.05
CA HIS A 108 19.38 5.03 -7.43
C HIS A 108 20.06 6.17 -8.21
N PHE A 109 21.30 5.91 -8.64
CA PHE A 109 22.06 6.87 -9.42
C PHE A 109 21.36 7.19 -10.77
N PRO A 110 21.37 8.45 -11.23
CA PRO A 110 21.97 9.65 -10.61
C PRO A 110 21.03 10.42 -9.67
N TRP A 111 19.77 10.04 -9.61
CA TRP A 111 18.72 10.79 -8.91
C TRP A 111 18.90 10.80 -7.38
N ASP A 112 19.64 9.83 -6.85
CA ASP A 112 19.91 9.72 -5.41
C ASP A 112 21.00 10.68 -4.89
N LEU A 113 21.68 11.46 -5.75
CA LEU A 113 22.76 12.37 -5.34
C LEU A 113 22.32 13.40 -4.30
N CYS A 114 21.02 13.68 -4.22
CA CYS A 114 20.44 14.56 -3.22
C CYS A 114 20.33 13.93 -1.81
N LEU A 115 20.44 12.62 -1.68
CA LEU A 115 20.27 11.93 -0.40
C LEU A 115 21.57 11.98 0.42
N ASP A 116 21.45 12.41 1.67
CA ASP A 116 22.55 12.54 2.62
C ASP A 116 22.94 11.16 3.20
N ILE A 117 21.96 10.26 3.35
CA ILE A 117 22.18 8.86 3.77
C ILE A 117 21.45 7.93 2.81
N LYS A 118 22.18 6.92 2.32
CA LYS A 118 21.69 5.98 1.31
C LYS A 118 21.83 4.54 1.80
N GLU A 119 20.85 3.72 1.46
CA GLU A 119 20.90 2.27 1.65
C GLU A 119 20.57 1.53 0.35
N ASN A 120 21.04 0.29 0.27
CA ASN A 120 20.69 -0.62 -0.82
C ASN A 120 19.52 -1.52 -0.41
N ILE A 121 18.63 -1.78 -1.37
CA ILE A 121 17.53 -2.73 -1.21
C ILE A 121 18.08 -4.13 -1.44
N ASP A 122 17.95 -5.01 -0.45
CA ASP A 122 18.25 -6.43 -0.63
C ASP A 122 17.01 -7.12 -1.17
N GLY A 123 17.13 -7.77 -2.32
CA GLY A 123 16.06 -8.53 -2.95
C GLY A 123 14.84 -7.68 -3.31
N HIS A 124 13.72 -7.94 -2.64
CA HIS A 124 12.44 -7.26 -2.90
C HIS A 124 12.10 -6.24 -1.80
N ASN A 125 11.21 -5.30 -2.11
CA ASN A 125 10.70 -4.36 -1.12
C ASN A 125 10.06 -5.12 0.04
N CYS A 126 10.50 -4.80 1.25
CA CYS A 126 10.04 -5.41 2.49
C CYS A 126 10.30 -4.46 3.65
N TRP A 127 9.71 -4.76 4.80
CA TRP A 127 9.89 -3.95 6.01
C TRP A 127 11.36 -3.87 6.45
N TYR A 128 12.15 -4.93 6.20
CA TYR A 128 13.56 -5.01 6.60
C TYR A 128 14.41 -3.96 5.87
N ASN A 129 14.16 -3.74 4.58
CA ASN A 129 14.83 -2.68 3.82
C ASN A 129 14.54 -1.29 4.40
N ASN A 130 13.31 -1.04 4.84
CA ASN A 130 12.95 0.21 5.54
C ASN A 130 13.63 0.32 6.91
N ALA A 131 13.79 -0.79 7.63
CA ALA A 131 14.50 -0.83 8.91
C ALA A 131 15.99 -0.47 8.79
N LYS A 132 16.66 -0.81 7.68
CA LYS A 132 18.06 -0.40 7.44
C LYS A 132 18.23 1.12 7.50
N LEU A 133 17.30 1.88 6.92
CA LEU A 133 17.31 3.34 6.97
C LEU A 133 17.22 3.88 8.41
N LEU A 134 16.39 3.24 9.25
CA LEU A 134 16.26 3.60 10.66
C LEU A 134 17.52 3.28 11.46
N ARG A 135 18.15 2.13 11.19
CA ARG A 135 19.43 1.74 11.81
C ARG A 135 20.52 2.76 11.52
N ARG A 136 20.58 3.29 10.29
CA ARG A 136 21.52 4.36 9.93
C ARG A 136 21.32 5.67 10.71
N LEU A 137 20.10 5.92 11.17
CA LEU A 137 19.78 7.05 12.04
C LEU A 137 19.90 6.72 13.54
N ASN A 138 20.35 5.51 13.90
CA ASN A 138 20.34 4.99 15.26
C ASN A 138 18.96 5.08 15.94
N ILE A 139 17.89 4.85 15.16
CA ILE A 139 16.51 4.84 15.66
C ILE A 139 16.14 3.41 16.09
N SER A 140 15.58 3.28 17.29
CA SER A 140 15.11 1.99 17.80
C SER A 140 13.90 1.50 17.00
N ILE A 141 13.89 0.22 16.66
CA ILE A 141 12.82 -0.41 15.87
C ILE A 141 12.03 -1.33 16.81
N PRO A 142 10.86 -0.89 17.30
CA PRO A 142 10.10 -1.61 18.32
C PRO A 142 9.37 -2.84 17.76
N LYS A 143 9.24 -2.93 16.43
CA LYS A 143 8.49 -3.99 15.76
C LYS A 143 9.06 -4.29 14.39
N ASP A 144 9.17 -5.58 14.09
CA ASP A 144 9.76 -6.14 12.87
C ASP A 144 8.71 -6.63 11.87
N ASN A 145 7.44 -6.29 12.07
CA ASN A 145 6.35 -6.68 11.18
C ASN A 145 5.19 -5.68 11.23
N TYR A 146 4.32 -5.74 10.22
CA TYR A 146 3.19 -4.83 10.06
C TYR A 146 1.88 -5.34 10.70
N ILE A 147 1.90 -6.50 11.36
CA ILE A 147 0.68 -7.14 11.92
C ILE A 147 0.09 -6.23 13.00
N GLY A 148 -1.18 -5.86 12.87
CA GLY A 148 -1.85 -4.98 13.84
C GLY A 148 -1.39 -3.50 13.83
N LEU A 149 -0.57 -3.09 12.86
CA LEU A 149 -0.21 -1.67 12.68
C LEU A 149 -1.17 -0.93 11.74
N LEU A 150 -1.89 -1.66 10.89
CA LEU A 150 -2.92 -1.07 10.05
C LEU A 150 -4.19 -0.87 10.87
N GLN A 151 -4.63 0.39 10.99
CA GLN A 151 -5.88 0.73 11.66
C GLN A 151 -7.01 0.77 10.63
N ILE A 152 -8.00 -0.08 10.83
CA ILE A 152 -9.18 -0.18 9.97
C ILE A 152 -10.38 0.33 10.77
N ASP A 153 -11.11 1.28 10.20
CA ASP A 153 -12.38 1.71 10.76
C ASP A 153 -13.43 0.61 10.55
N LYS A 154 -13.82 -0.04 11.65
CA LYS A 154 -14.80 -1.13 11.65
C LYS A 154 -16.20 -0.65 11.27
N ASN A 155 -16.51 0.63 11.43
CA ASN A 155 -17.83 1.19 11.17
C ASN A 155 -18.01 1.59 9.71
N ARG A 156 -16.94 1.58 8.90
CA ARG A 156 -16.94 2.09 7.52
C ARG A 156 -17.66 1.18 6.53
N CYS A 157 -17.89 -0.08 6.87
CA CYS A 157 -18.40 -1.09 5.96
C CYS A 157 -19.63 -1.81 6.52
N ASN A 158 -20.81 -1.44 6.05
CA ASN A 158 -22.05 -2.18 6.29
C ASN A 158 -22.35 -3.08 5.07
N TYR A 159 -21.52 -4.11 4.88
CA TYR A 159 -21.82 -5.16 3.91
C TYR A 159 -22.61 -6.27 4.60
N ASN A 160 -23.75 -6.66 4.04
CA ASN A 160 -24.46 -7.84 4.47
C ASN A 160 -23.71 -9.07 3.94
N LEU A 161 -22.71 -9.53 4.70
CA LEU A 161 -21.91 -10.69 4.35
C LEU A 161 -22.67 -11.98 4.72
N PRO A 162 -22.51 -13.07 3.93
CA PRO A 162 -23.05 -14.37 4.31
C PRO A 162 -22.49 -14.83 5.66
N GLN A 163 -23.22 -15.67 6.40
CA GLN A 163 -22.71 -16.18 7.69
C GLN A 163 -21.43 -17.01 7.54
N LYS A 164 -21.32 -17.79 6.45
CA LYS A 164 -20.19 -18.68 6.19
C LYS A 164 -19.60 -18.36 4.81
N TYR A 165 -18.46 -17.69 4.79
CA TYR A 165 -17.86 -17.21 3.55
C TYR A 165 -16.34 -17.29 3.51
N VAL A 166 -15.80 -17.23 2.30
CA VAL A 166 -14.38 -17.01 2.00
C VAL A 166 -14.22 -15.73 1.19
N ILE A 167 -13.13 -15.01 1.41
CA ILE A 167 -12.76 -13.84 0.59
C ILE A 167 -11.76 -14.31 -0.47
N ILE A 168 -12.04 -13.99 -1.74
CA ILE A 168 -11.17 -14.30 -2.86
C ILE A 168 -10.82 -13.00 -3.58
N SER A 169 -9.53 -12.72 -3.73
CA SER A 169 -9.04 -11.62 -4.56
C SER A 169 -8.40 -12.22 -5.83
N PRO A 170 -9.18 -12.39 -6.91
CA PRO A 170 -8.70 -13.07 -8.11
C PRO A 170 -7.92 -12.16 -9.06
N GLY A 171 -8.04 -10.84 -8.85
CA GLY A 171 -7.49 -9.80 -9.68
C GLY A 171 -5.97 -9.66 -9.60
N ALA A 172 -5.40 -9.11 -10.65
CA ALA A 172 -4.02 -8.60 -10.65
C ALA A 172 -3.99 -7.34 -11.52
N SER A 173 -3.07 -6.43 -11.21
CA SER A 173 -2.86 -5.20 -12.00
C SER A 173 -2.79 -5.53 -13.50
N GLN A 174 -3.37 -4.70 -14.38
CA GLN A 174 -3.42 -4.97 -15.83
C GLN A 174 -2.07 -5.38 -16.44
N ARG A 175 -0.99 -4.73 -16.01
CA ARG A 175 0.40 -4.99 -16.44
C ARG A 175 0.96 -6.35 -15.97
N ARG A 176 0.25 -7.04 -15.09
CA ARG A 176 0.65 -8.32 -14.47
C ARG A 176 -0.47 -9.35 -14.54
N ARG A 177 -1.35 -9.28 -15.54
CA ARG A 177 -2.41 -10.28 -15.79
C ARG A 177 -1.88 -11.71 -15.88
N ALA A 178 -0.64 -11.90 -16.35
CA ALA A 178 0.04 -13.20 -16.36
C ALA A 178 0.20 -13.84 -14.96
N LYS A 179 0.08 -13.07 -13.87
CA LYS A 179 0.10 -13.59 -12.50
C LYS A 179 -1.25 -14.09 -12.01
N THR A 180 -2.33 -13.90 -12.78
CA THR A 180 -3.66 -14.40 -12.40
C THR A 180 -3.74 -15.91 -12.58
N TRP A 181 -4.46 -16.60 -11.70
CA TRP A 181 -4.57 -18.06 -11.73
C TRP A 181 -5.45 -18.56 -12.90
N GLY A 182 -6.42 -17.73 -13.32
CA GLY A 182 -7.34 -18.01 -14.42
C GLY A 182 -8.79 -18.06 -13.96
N LYS A 183 -9.70 -17.48 -14.75
CA LYS A 183 -11.12 -17.33 -14.43
C LYS A 183 -11.80 -18.68 -14.15
N THR A 184 -11.60 -19.65 -15.03
CA THR A 184 -12.18 -21.00 -14.89
C THR A 184 -11.67 -21.73 -13.65
N LYS A 185 -10.40 -21.54 -13.26
CA LYS A 185 -9.86 -22.14 -12.04
C LYS A 185 -10.49 -21.54 -10.79
N PHE A 186 -10.65 -20.21 -10.75
CA PHE A 186 -11.38 -19.55 -9.68
C PHE A 186 -12.85 -19.99 -9.62
N ALA A 187 -13.53 -20.10 -10.76
CA ALA A 187 -14.91 -20.57 -10.81
C ALA A 187 -15.03 -22.01 -10.23
N ASN A 188 -14.17 -22.93 -10.66
CA ASN A 188 -14.15 -24.31 -10.15
C ASN A 188 -13.83 -24.38 -8.65
N LEU A 189 -12.94 -23.50 -8.16
CA LEU A 189 -12.66 -23.38 -6.73
C LEU A 189 -13.90 -22.91 -5.96
N ILE A 190 -14.60 -21.89 -6.45
CA ILE A 190 -15.81 -21.35 -5.81
C ILE A 190 -16.90 -22.42 -5.72
N ILE A 191 -17.11 -23.18 -6.81
CA ILE A 191 -18.06 -24.29 -6.86
C ILE A 191 -17.67 -25.35 -5.82
N SER A 192 -16.41 -25.78 -5.82
CA SER A 192 -15.91 -26.80 -4.88
C SER A 192 -16.04 -26.37 -3.41
N LEU A 193 -15.79 -25.09 -3.11
CA LEU A 193 -15.93 -24.55 -1.75
C LEU A 193 -17.38 -24.52 -1.28
N LYS A 194 -18.32 -24.25 -2.19
CA LYS A 194 -19.75 -24.29 -1.87
C LYS A 194 -20.25 -25.72 -1.68
N GLU A 195 -19.91 -26.63 -2.59
CA GLU A 195 -20.42 -28.01 -2.56
C GLU A 195 -19.85 -28.82 -1.40
N ARG A 196 -18.55 -28.67 -1.11
CA ARG A 196 -17.88 -29.52 -0.10
C ARG A 196 -17.97 -28.96 1.30
N PHE A 197 -18.04 -27.64 1.44
CA PHE A 197 -17.88 -26.96 2.74
C PHE A 197 -18.97 -25.93 3.03
N ASP A 198 -19.91 -25.72 2.13
CA ASP A 198 -20.99 -24.74 2.24
C ASP A 198 -20.49 -23.29 2.43
N PHE A 199 -19.31 -22.95 1.90
CA PHE A 199 -18.81 -21.57 1.91
C PHE A 199 -19.38 -20.76 0.74
N ALA A 200 -19.88 -19.56 1.02
CA ALA A 200 -20.11 -18.54 -0.01
C ALA A 200 -18.79 -17.85 -0.39
N ALA A 201 -18.60 -17.53 -1.67
CA ALA A 201 -17.43 -16.76 -2.10
C ALA A 201 -17.75 -15.26 -2.18
N VAL A 202 -16.91 -14.45 -1.56
CA VAL A 202 -16.94 -12.98 -1.65
C VAL A 202 -15.74 -12.53 -2.48
N LEU A 203 -16.00 -12.06 -3.70
CA LEU A 203 -14.96 -11.57 -4.60
C LEU A 203 -14.60 -10.12 -4.27
N VAL A 204 -13.31 -9.84 -4.08
CA VAL A 204 -12.79 -8.49 -3.80
C VAL A 204 -11.76 -8.08 -4.84
N GLY A 205 -11.68 -6.78 -5.12
CA GLY A 205 -10.74 -6.23 -6.11
C GLY A 205 -10.96 -4.74 -6.33
N GLY A 206 -10.05 -4.12 -7.06
CA GLY A 206 -10.21 -2.73 -7.48
C GLY A 206 -11.25 -2.60 -8.60
N LYS A 207 -11.54 -1.36 -9.01
CA LYS A 207 -12.44 -1.10 -10.17
C LYS A 207 -12.00 -1.84 -11.44
N GLU A 208 -10.70 -2.00 -11.63
CA GLU A 208 -10.12 -2.71 -12.78
C GLU A 208 -10.42 -4.22 -12.77
N ASP A 209 -10.70 -4.80 -11.61
CA ASP A 209 -10.97 -6.22 -11.44
C ASP A 209 -12.46 -6.56 -11.59
N GLN A 210 -13.34 -5.55 -11.66
CA GLN A 210 -14.80 -5.75 -11.67
C GLN A 210 -15.25 -6.63 -12.83
N SER A 211 -14.73 -6.39 -14.04
CA SER A 211 -15.04 -7.21 -15.22
C SER A 211 -14.47 -8.63 -15.12
N TYR A 212 -13.34 -8.79 -14.41
CA TYR A 212 -12.76 -10.11 -14.17
C TYR A 212 -13.59 -10.91 -13.16
N ASN A 213 -14.02 -10.26 -12.08
CA ASN A 213 -14.90 -10.84 -11.06
C ASN A 213 -16.26 -11.20 -11.66
N GLN A 214 -16.83 -10.33 -12.49
CA GLN A 214 -18.10 -10.61 -13.18
C GLN A 214 -18.00 -11.85 -14.06
N ALA A 215 -16.94 -11.97 -14.86
CA ALA A 215 -16.73 -13.14 -15.71
C ALA A 215 -16.54 -14.44 -14.89
N ILE A 216 -15.94 -14.38 -13.69
CA ILE A 216 -15.89 -15.54 -12.79
C ILE A 216 -17.29 -15.91 -12.31
N THR A 217 -18.09 -14.93 -11.90
CA THR A 217 -19.47 -15.15 -11.44
C THR A 217 -20.33 -15.76 -12.53
N GLU A 218 -20.24 -15.28 -13.77
CA GLU A 218 -20.96 -15.84 -14.93
C GLU A 218 -20.61 -17.32 -15.14
N LEU A 219 -19.33 -17.69 -15.11
CA LEU A 219 -18.90 -19.09 -15.21
C LEU A 219 -19.44 -19.98 -14.08
N VAL A 220 -19.54 -19.45 -12.85
CA VAL A 220 -20.13 -20.18 -11.72
C VAL A 220 -21.64 -20.39 -11.93
N LEU A 221 -22.36 -19.39 -12.45
CA LEU A 221 -23.79 -19.48 -12.72
C LEU A 221 -24.09 -20.46 -13.87
N GLU A 222 -23.31 -20.41 -14.96
CA GLU A 222 -23.43 -21.36 -16.07
C GLU A 222 -23.26 -22.80 -15.62
N HIS A 223 -22.32 -23.06 -14.69
CA HIS A 223 -22.13 -24.41 -14.14
C HIS A 223 -23.35 -24.88 -13.35
N ARG A 224 -23.95 -24.00 -12.52
CA ARG A 224 -25.17 -24.32 -11.77
C ARG A 224 -26.37 -24.60 -12.66
N LEU A 225 -26.52 -23.82 -13.74
CA LEU A 225 -27.59 -24.05 -14.71
C LEU A 225 -27.45 -25.41 -15.40
N LYS A 226 -26.21 -25.85 -15.68
CA LYS A 226 -25.96 -27.19 -16.26
C LYS A 226 -26.21 -28.33 -15.28
N THR A 227 -25.96 -28.15 -13.98
CA THR A 227 -26.23 -29.16 -12.96
C THR A 227 -27.67 -29.19 -12.46
N HIS A 228 -28.47 -28.16 -12.78
CA HIS A 228 -29.91 -28.09 -12.46
C HIS A 228 -30.81 -28.16 -13.70
N ALA A 229 -30.25 -28.23 -14.91
CA ALA A 229 -31.01 -28.58 -16.09
C ALA A 229 -31.51 -30.03 -15.91
N PRO A 230 -32.81 -30.32 -16.10
CA PRO A 230 -33.29 -31.69 -16.11
C PRO A 230 -32.52 -32.43 -17.20
N VAL A 231 -31.86 -33.52 -16.83
CA VAL A 231 -31.42 -34.53 -17.78
C VAL A 231 -32.71 -35.13 -18.33
N ILE A 232 -33.14 -34.64 -19.49
CA ILE A 232 -34.16 -35.31 -20.28
C ILE A 232 -33.40 -36.40 -21.02
N ASP A 233 -33.50 -37.63 -20.51
CA ASP A 233 -33.27 -38.84 -21.30
C ASP A 233 -34.41 -39.00 -22.32
#